data_AF-A0A2U9R6Q5-F1
#
_entry.id   AF-A0A2U9R6Q5-F1
#
_cell.length_a   1.000
_cell.length_b   1.000
_cell.length_c   1.000
_cell.angle_alpha   90.00
_cell.angle_beta   90.00
_cell.angle_gamma   90.00
#
_symmetry.space_group_name_H-M   'P 1'
#
loop_
_entity.id
_entity.type
_entity.pdbx_description
1 polymer ?
#
loop_
_entity_poly.entity_id
_entity_poly.type
_entity_poly.pdbx_seq_one_letter_code
_entity_poly.pdbx_strand_id
1 'polypeptide(L)'
;MKIKARHTMFLFRSKQFDPDQFENELKKVTSKISQNEKRLRKLQVQKKYYTKVIPLYLSSAYVIYFSYLYQMDFLKRSKNILTLIIAPLIIGVIYYTIISFFDYLINNKESYIEHLKNEHNEKLMVLKDKTNFDKTRDLLARFSDGEDIKEMEKEVDEMRQKKAQYLKMIQAGEEGKILEDLQHGQRTNNGFYNHFLTTLLGENELGPDKRYALICSNCFQHNGLAPPGKTAMQVRYICPKCGTLNGNQAIEKQRATNEENEEHQATAASD
;
A
#
# COMPACT_ATOMS: atom_id res chain seq x y z
N MET A 1 4.76 18.16 -48.99
CA MET A 1 4.93 18.72 -47.63
C MET A 1 5.01 17.55 -46.65
N LYS A 2 6.21 17.17 -46.18
CA LYS A 2 6.44 16.00 -45.30
C LYS A 2 6.57 16.48 -43.85
N ILE A 3 5.64 16.11 -42.98
CA ILE A 3 5.70 16.39 -41.54
C ILE A 3 6.42 15.21 -40.88
N LYS A 4 7.66 15.44 -40.40
CA LYS A 4 8.41 14.48 -39.59
C LYS A 4 7.99 14.64 -38.12
N ALA A 5 7.31 13.64 -37.57
CA ALA A 5 7.11 13.50 -36.13
C ALA A 5 8.45 13.10 -35.48
N ARG A 6 8.94 13.89 -34.52
CA ARG A 6 10.08 13.53 -33.65
C ARG A 6 9.52 13.02 -32.33
N HIS A 7 9.55 11.70 -32.13
CA HIS A 7 9.43 11.10 -30.80
C HIS A 7 10.75 11.26 -30.05
N THR A 8 10.79 12.17 -29.08
CA THR A 8 11.85 12.18 -28.05
C THR A 8 11.41 11.31 -26.89
N MET A 9 11.85 10.05 -26.91
CA MET A 9 11.70 9.12 -25.80
C MET A 9 12.66 9.57 -24.68
N PHE A 10 12.12 10.13 -23.59
CA PHE A 10 12.90 10.46 -22.41
C PHE A 10 13.33 9.16 -21.71
N LEU A 11 14.61 8.82 -21.86
CA LEU A 11 15.31 7.80 -21.08
C LEU A 11 15.55 8.32 -19.65
N PHE A 12 14.55 8.20 -18.78
CA PHE A 12 14.79 8.21 -17.33
C PHE A 12 15.35 6.85 -16.91
N ARG A 13 16.67 6.71 -17.05
CA ARG A 13 17.44 5.62 -16.44
C ARG A 13 17.49 5.88 -14.94
N SER A 14 16.70 5.14 -14.16
CA SER A 14 16.77 5.20 -12.70
C SER A 14 18.19 4.85 -12.25
N LYS A 15 18.80 5.73 -11.44
CA LYS A 15 20.05 5.40 -10.75
C LYS A 15 19.78 4.18 -9.86
N GLN A 16 20.63 3.17 -9.96
CA GLN A 16 20.54 1.95 -9.17
C GLN A 16 20.66 2.29 -7.67
N PHE A 17 19.93 1.58 -6.83
CA PHE A 17 19.94 1.77 -5.38
C PHE A 17 21.27 1.25 -4.82
N ASP A 18 22.05 2.14 -4.20
CA ASP A 18 23.33 1.82 -3.56
C ASP A 18 23.16 1.80 -2.02
N PRO A 19 23.14 0.62 -1.37
CA PRO A 19 22.92 0.50 0.07
C PRO A 19 23.96 1.25 0.93
N ASP A 20 25.22 1.26 0.52
CA ASP A 20 26.33 1.78 1.33
C ASP A 20 26.29 3.31 1.41
N GLN A 21 25.88 3.97 0.32
CA GLN A 21 25.66 5.41 0.33
C GLN A 21 24.53 5.79 1.30
N PHE A 22 23.43 5.04 1.30
CA PHE A 22 22.31 5.27 2.22
C PHE A 22 22.71 5.08 3.67
N GLU A 23 23.47 4.03 4.00
CA GLU A 23 23.95 3.80 5.35
C GLU A 23 24.82 4.96 5.85
N ASN A 24 25.72 5.47 5.01
CA ASN A 24 26.57 6.60 5.35
C ASN A 24 25.77 7.90 5.55
N GLU A 25 24.76 8.15 4.73
CA GLU A 25 23.86 9.29 4.90
C GLU A 25 23.05 9.18 6.20
N LEU A 26 22.52 8.00 6.52
CA LEU A 26 21.80 7.75 7.77
C LEU A 26 22.72 7.93 8.98
N LYS A 27 23.93 7.37 8.97
CA LYS A 27 24.94 7.59 10.01
C LYS A 27 25.24 9.07 10.21
N LYS A 28 25.38 9.84 9.12
CA LYS A 28 25.62 11.28 9.18
C LYS A 28 24.46 12.02 9.85
N VAL A 29 23.21 11.72 9.49
CA VAL A 29 22.03 12.33 10.11
C VAL A 29 21.92 11.94 11.59
N THR A 30 22.06 10.66 11.93
CA THR A 30 22.01 10.17 13.32
C THR A 30 23.09 10.81 14.18
N SER A 31 24.32 10.97 13.66
CA SER A 31 25.40 11.66 14.37
C SER A 31 25.07 13.13 14.64
N LYS A 32 24.46 13.83 13.68
CA LYS A 32 23.99 15.22 13.86
C LYS A 32 22.88 15.31 14.91
N ILE A 33 21.93 14.38 14.90
CA ILE A 33 20.85 14.31 15.90
C ILE A 33 21.47 14.15 17.29
N SER A 34 22.32 13.14 17.48
CA SER A 34 22.98 12.86 18.77
C SER A 34 23.81 14.04 19.29
N GLN A 35 24.59 14.68 18.40
CA GLN A 35 25.36 15.88 18.78
C GLN A 35 24.47 17.05 19.21
N ASN A 36 23.38 17.30 18.50
CA ASN A 36 22.45 18.38 18.84
C ASN A 36 21.64 18.07 20.10
N GLU A 37 21.21 16.82 20.32
CA GLU A 37 20.58 16.39 21.57
C GLU A 37 21.51 16.57 22.76
N LYS A 38 22.81 16.27 22.61
CA LYS A 38 23.80 16.52 23.67
C LYS A 38 23.93 18.02 23.98
N ARG A 39 23.92 18.88 22.96
CA ARG A 39 23.94 20.35 23.13
C ARG A 39 22.66 20.85 23.79
N LEU A 40 21.50 20.31 23.40
CA LEU A 40 20.21 20.62 24.02
C LEU A 40 20.19 20.26 25.50
N ARG A 41 20.63 19.04 25.86
CA ARG A 41 20.72 18.62 27.28
C ARG A 41 21.62 19.55 28.08
N LYS A 42 22.75 20.01 27.52
CA LYS A 42 23.61 20.99 28.18
C LYS A 42 22.88 22.31 28.44
N LEU A 43 22.14 22.83 27.45
CA LEU A 43 21.34 24.04 27.60
C LEU A 43 20.22 23.88 28.64
N GLN A 44 19.52 22.74 28.65
CA GLN A 44 18.48 22.44 29.64
C GLN A 44 19.06 22.37 31.07
N VAL A 45 20.23 21.75 31.24
CA VAL A 45 20.94 21.73 32.53
C VAL A 45 21.37 23.13 32.95
N GLN A 46 21.95 23.91 32.03
CA GLN A 46 22.34 25.30 32.29
C GLN A 46 21.13 26.15 32.69
N LYS A 47 19.99 26.05 31.99
CA LYS A 47 18.76 26.75 32.36
C LYS A 47 18.36 26.42 33.80
N LYS A 48 18.30 25.13 34.17
CA LYS A 48 17.94 24.70 35.54
C LYS A 48 18.89 25.30 36.59
N TYR A 49 20.18 25.33 36.29
CA TYR A 49 21.19 25.96 37.14
C TYR A 49 20.93 27.47 37.30
N TYR A 50 20.78 28.21 36.19
CA TYR A 50 20.56 29.66 36.21
C TYR A 50 19.22 30.06 36.84
N THR A 51 18.15 29.28 36.66
CA THR A 51 16.86 29.51 37.32
C THR A 51 16.97 29.48 38.85
N LYS A 52 17.95 28.75 39.41
CA LYS A 52 18.20 28.70 40.86
C LYS A 52 19.25 29.70 41.33
N VAL A 53 20.29 29.90 40.54
CA VAL A 53 21.42 30.75 40.90
C VAL A 53 21.09 32.23 40.78
N ILE A 54 20.47 32.67 39.67
CA ILE A 54 20.14 34.09 39.44
C ILE A 54 19.33 34.72 40.60
N PRO A 55 18.21 34.14 41.08
CA PRO A 55 17.45 34.75 42.17
C PRO A 55 18.22 34.81 43.49
N LEU A 56 19.17 33.88 43.72
CA LEU A 56 20.03 33.90 44.90
C LEU A 56 21.06 35.05 44.87
N TYR A 57 21.59 35.38 43.69
CA TYR A 57 22.47 36.55 43.52
C TYR A 57 21.70 37.88 43.48
N LEU A 58 20.51 37.91 42.87
CA LEU A 58 19.67 39.11 42.85
C LEU A 58 19.13 39.46 44.24
N SER A 59 18.79 38.47 45.07
CA SER A 59 18.36 38.70 46.45
C SER A 59 19.50 39.21 47.33
N SER A 60 20.71 38.64 47.21
CA SER A 60 21.88 39.12 47.97
C SER A 60 22.29 40.54 47.57
N ALA A 61 22.30 40.85 46.27
CA ALA A 61 22.56 42.20 45.78
C ALA A 61 21.50 43.21 46.26
N TYR A 62 20.22 42.82 46.31
CA TYR A 62 19.15 43.67 46.82
C TYR A 62 19.30 43.96 48.31
N VAL A 63 19.73 42.99 49.13
CA VAL A 63 19.99 43.20 50.56
C VAL A 63 21.14 44.19 50.77
N ILE A 64 22.22 44.08 49.99
CA ILE A 64 23.34 45.02 50.04
C ILE A 64 22.88 46.43 49.63
N TYR A 65 22.12 46.54 48.54
CA TYR A 65 21.55 47.81 48.09
C TYR A 65 20.64 48.44 49.15
N PHE A 66 19.75 47.65 49.74
CA PHE A 66 18.86 48.10 50.82
C PHE A 66 19.64 48.56 52.06
N SER A 67 20.69 47.83 52.44
CA SER A 67 21.58 48.19 53.56
C SER A 67 22.30 49.51 53.32
N TYR A 68 22.81 49.74 52.10
CA TYR A 68 23.41 51.01 51.70
C TYR A 68 22.42 52.18 51.77
N LEU A 69 21.19 51.98 51.29
CA LEU A 69 20.14 53.00 51.37
C LEU A 69 19.76 53.36 52.81
N TYR A 70 19.80 52.38 53.72
CA TYR A 70 19.52 52.60 55.13
C TYR A 70 20.60 53.45 55.80
N GLN A 71 21.88 53.17 55.53
CA GLN A 71 23.01 53.91 56.13
C GLN A 71 23.08 55.37 55.69
N MET A 72 22.66 55.68 54.47
CA MET A 72 22.65 57.04 53.93
C MET A 72 21.43 57.88 54.35
N ASP A 73 20.61 57.42 55.31
CA ASP A 73 19.35 58.05 55.73
C ASP A 73 18.39 58.35 54.55
N PHE A 74 18.61 57.68 53.42
CA PHE A 74 18.00 58.00 52.14
C PHE A 74 16.50 57.68 52.12
N LEU A 75 16.04 56.81 53.02
CA LEU A 75 14.66 56.38 53.17
C LEU A 75 13.72 57.46 53.74
N LYS A 76 14.24 58.52 54.38
CA LYS A 76 13.43 59.59 54.97
C LYS A 76 12.85 60.58 53.94
N ARG A 77 13.32 60.54 52.69
CA ARG A 77 12.90 61.48 51.63
C ARG A 77 11.80 60.87 50.76
N SER A 78 10.63 61.52 50.67
CA SER A 78 9.42 61.03 49.99
C SER A 78 9.63 60.50 48.55
N LYS A 79 10.50 61.11 47.74
CA LYS A 79 10.79 60.66 46.36
C LYS A 79 11.58 59.35 46.28
N ASN A 80 12.24 58.95 47.36
CA ASN A 80 13.13 57.78 47.38
C ASN A 80 12.37 56.47 47.65
N ILE A 81 11.17 56.56 48.22
CA ILE A 81 10.26 55.41 48.43
C ILE A 81 9.87 54.79 47.08
N LEU A 82 9.68 55.61 46.04
CA LEU A 82 9.39 55.14 44.68
C LEU A 82 10.53 54.30 44.11
N THR A 83 11.78 54.65 44.40
CA THR A 83 12.96 53.91 43.91
C THR A 83 13.02 52.49 44.49
N LEU A 84 12.53 52.33 45.72
CA LEU A 84 12.46 51.04 46.41
C LEU A 84 11.42 50.10 45.80
N ILE A 85 10.33 50.64 45.23
CA ILE A 85 9.29 49.88 44.53
C ILE A 85 9.73 49.50 43.12
N ILE A 86 10.46 50.40 42.44
CA ILE A 86 10.94 50.18 41.07
C ILE A 86 12.05 49.11 41.03
N ALA A 87 12.94 49.07 42.02
CA ALA A 87 14.05 48.12 42.07
C ALA A 87 13.64 46.63 41.95
N PRO A 88 12.70 46.08 42.76
CA PRO A 88 12.26 44.69 42.63
C PRO A 88 11.50 44.43 41.32
N LEU A 89 10.84 45.45 40.75
CA LEU A 89 10.16 45.34 39.47
C LEU A 89 11.17 45.16 38.33
N ILE A 90 12.25 45.95 38.31
CA ILE A 90 13.36 45.80 37.36
C ILE A 90 14.01 44.42 37.51
N ILE A 91 14.30 43.97 38.73
CA ILE A 91 14.85 42.64 39.02
C ILE A 91 13.94 41.54 38.45
N GLY A 92 12.62 41.66 38.63
CA GLY A 92 11.63 40.72 38.08
C GLY A 92 11.62 40.68 36.55
N VAL A 93 11.70 41.85 35.90
CA VAL A 93 11.79 41.95 34.44
C VAL A 93 13.07 41.33 33.91
N ILE A 94 14.22 41.60 34.55
CA ILE A 94 15.51 40.98 34.18
C ILE A 94 15.43 39.46 34.34
N TYR A 95 14.87 38.96 35.45
CA TYR A 95 14.70 37.53 35.67
C TYR A 95 13.81 36.88 34.60
N TYR A 96 12.66 37.49 34.29
CA TYR A 96 11.72 36.99 33.28
C TYR A 96 12.34 36.97 31.88
N THR A 97 13.01 38.05 31.48
CA THR A 97 13.65 38.16 30.16
C THR A 97 14.75 37.11 29.97
N ILE A 98 15.58 36.86 30.99
CA ILE A 98 16.63 35.83 30.92
C ILE A 98 16.02 34.44 30.75
N ILE A 99 15.00 34.08 31.54
CA ILE A 99 14.36 32.76 31.44
C ILE A 99 13.71 32.58 30.07
N SER A 100 12.95 33.58 29.63
CA SER A 100 12.29 33.58 28.33
C SER A 100 13.29 33.42 27.18
N PHE A 101 14.47 34.07 27.27
CA PHE A 101 15.55 33.88 26.31
C PHE A 101 16.07 32.45 26.26
N PHE A 102 16.31 31.82 27.42
CA PHE A 102 16.71 30.40 27.46
C PHE A 102 15.62 29.48 26.91
N ASP A 103 14.35 29.75 27.19
CA ASP A 103 13.22 29.01 26.64
C ASP A 103 13.15 29.13 25.13
N TYR A 104 13.28 30.34 24.59
CA TYR A 104 13.33 30.58 23.16
C TYR A 104 14.47 29.81 22.49
N LEU A 105 15.67 29.85 23.07
CA LEU A 105 16.83 29.12 22.55
C LEU A 105 16.61 27.61 22.57
N ILE A 106 16.05 27.06 23.66
CA ILE A 106 15.76 25.64 23.81
C ILE A 106 14.73 25.19 22.78
N ASN A 107 13.61 25.91 22.67
CA ASN A 107 12.53 25.59 21.73
C ASN A 107 13.04 25.60 20.28
N ASN A 108 13.83 26.60 19.90
CA ASN A 108 14.41 26.66 18.55
C ASN A 108 15.35 25.47 18.26
N LYS A 109 16.11 25.02 19.27
CA LYS A 109 16.97 23.82 19.14
C LYS A 109 16.16 22.52 19.12
N GLU A 110 15.08 22.43 19.89
CA GLU A 110 14.16 21.29 19.88
C GLU A 110 13.48 21.14 18.52
N SER A 111 12.92 22.21 17.96
CA SER A 111 12.32 22.20 16.62
C SER A 111 13.32 21.81 15.53
N TYR A 112 14.58 22.25 15.64
CA TYR A 112 15.62 21.84 14.69
C TYR A 112 15.94 20.34 14.79
N ILE A 113 15.97 19.77 15.99
CA ILE A 113 16.19 18.33 16.19
C ILE A 113 14.99 17.53 15.66
N GLU A 114 13.77 18.02 15.89
CA GLU A 114 12.54 17.43 15.38
C GLU A 114 12.54 17.38 13.85
N HIS A 115 12.93 18.47 13.18
CA HIS A 115 13.12 18.47 11.73
C HIS A 115 14.10 17.40 11.26
N LEU A 116 15.26 17.25 11.93
CA LEU A 116 16.23 16.20 11.57
C LEU A 116 15.68 14.79 11.79
N LYS A 117 14.86 14.58 12.84
CA LYS A 117 14.17 13.30 13.08
C LYS A 117 13.15 13.00 11.99
N ASN A 118 12.42 14.01 11.54
CA ASN A 118 11.47 13.88 10.44
C ASN A 118 12.20 13.56 9.12
N GLU A 119 13.30 14.24 8.80
CA GLU A 119 14.14 13.94 7.64
C GLU A 119 14.70 12.50 7.71
N HIS A 120 15.10 12.03 8.89
CA HIS A 120 15.54 10.65 9.10
C HIS A 120 14.41 9.64 8.85
N ASN A 121 13.22 9.89 9.39
CA ASN A 121 12.05 9.02 9.21
C ASN A 121 11.58 8.98 7.76
N GLU A 122 11.60 10.11 7.06
CA GLU A 122 11.28 10.19 5.63
C GLU A 122 12.24 9.34 4.80
N LYS A 123 13.55 9.46 5.05
CA LYS A 123 14.57 8.63 4.36
C LYS A 123 14.40 7.14 4.67
N LEU A 124 14.01 6.79 5.89
CA LEU A 124 13.68 5.40 6.25
C LEU A 124 12.43 4.90 5.51
N MET A 125 11.41 5.73 5.31
CA MET A 125 10.24 5.36 4.52
C MET A 125 10.60 5.12 3.05
N VAL A 126 11.43 5.98 2.46
CA VAL A 126 11.95 5.79 1.10
C VAL A 126 12.73 4.48 0.98
N LEU A 127 13.51 4.12 2.02
CA LEU A 127 14.20 2.84 2.07
C LEU A 127 13.20 1.67 2.08
N LYS A 128 12.22 1.69 2.99
CA LYS A 128 11.21 0.62 3.13
C LYS A 128 10.40 0.40 1.86
N ASP A 129 10.04 1.48 1.18
CA ASP A 129 9.31 1.44 -0.10
C ASP A 129 10.17 0.81 -1.20
N LYS A 130 11.40 1.29 -1.38
CA LYS A 130 12.34 0.74 -2.37
C LYS A 130 12.67 -0.74 -2.13
N THR A 131 12.73 -1.17 -0.87
CA THR A 131 13.02 -2.56 -0.52
C THR A 131 11.76 -3.43 -0.42
N ASN A 132 10.56 -2.92 -0.73
CA ASN A 132 9.27 -3.60 -0.52
C ASN A 132 9.18 -4.28 0.87
N PHE A 133 9.73 -3.63 1.90
CA PHE A 133 9.93 -4.24 3.21
C PHE A 133 8.60 -4.59 3.88
N ASP A 134 7.65 -3.66 3.89
CA ASP A 134 6.36 -3.84 4.55
C ASP A 134 5.50 -4.91 3.87
N LYS A 135 5.53 -4.99 2.54
CA LYS A 135 4.84 -6.07 1.79
C LYS A 135 5.43 -7.44 2.12
N THR A 136 6.75 -7.53 2.19
CA THR A 136 7.44 -8.79 2.53
C THR A 136 7.18 -9.20 3.97
N ARG A 137 7.21 -8.25 4.90
CA ARG A 137 6.89 -8.48 6.32
C ARG A 137 5.43 -8.88 6.52
N ASP A 138 4.49 -8.19 5.87
CA ASP A 138 3.05 -8.50 5.94
C ASP A 138 2.76 -9.89 5.39
N LEU A 139 3.37 -10.24 4.25
CA LEU A 139 3.33 -11.59 3.70
C LEU A 139 3.85 -12.62 4.73
N LEU A 140 5.04 -12.38 5.28
CA LEU A 140 5.63 -13.25 6.29
C LEU A 140 4.76 -13.40 7.54
N ALA A 141 4.12 -12.33 8.01
CA ALA A 141 3.23 -12.37 9.18
C ALA A 141 1.99 -13.23 8.91
N ARG A 142 1.35 -13.06 7.74
CA ARG A 142 0.19 -13.88 7.33
C ARG A 142 0.53 -15.37 7.27
N PHE A 143 1.70 -15.71 6.75
CA PHE A 143 2.16 -17.10 6.65
C PHE A 143 2.82 -17.63 7.93
N SER A 144 3.29 -16.78 8.85
CA SER A 144 3.84 -17.22 10.13
C SER A 144 2.77 -17.57 11.15
N ASP A 145 1.66 -16.83 11.15
CA ASP A 145 0.63 -16.95 12.19
C ASP A 145 -0.35 -18.10 11.90
N GLY A 146 -0.27 -18.69 10.69
CA GLY A 146 -1.04 -19.87 10.29
C GLY A 146 -2.57 -19.66 10.30
N GLU A 147 -3.01 -18.42 10.43
CA GLU A 147 -4.41 -18.03 10.54
C GLU A 147 -5.14 -18.25 9.20
N ASP A 148 -4.50 -17.88 8.09
CA ASP A 148 -4.98 -18.15 6.73
C ASP A 148 -5.11 -19.65 6.44
N ILE A 149 -4.24 -20.49 7.01
CA ILE A 149 -4.32 -21.96 6.85
C ILE A 149 -5.57 -22.50 7.57
N LYS A 150 -5.86 -22.00 8.78
CA LYS A 150 -7.04 -22.38 9.55
C LYS A 150 -8.34 -21.86 8.94
N GLU A 151 -8.31 -20.68 8.31
CA GLU A 151 -9.46 -20.11 7.60
C GLU A 151 -9.78 -20.93 6.35
N MET A 152 -8.77 -21.28 5.55
CA MET A 152 -8.95 -22.18 4.39
C MET A 152 -9.45 -23.57 4.79
N GLU A 153 -8.97 -24.14 5.91
CA GLU A 153 -9.47 -25.44 6.42
C GLU A 153 -10.95 -25.38 6.78
N LYS A 154 -11.41 -24.29 7.42
CA LYS A 154 -12.83 -24.08 7.75
C LYS A 154 -13.70 -23.96 6.50
N GLU A 155 -13.25 -23.18 5.50
CA GLU A 155 -13.98 -23.05 4.23
C GLU A 155 -14.13 -24.41 3.51
N VAL A 156 -13.07 -25.22 3.52
CA VAL A 156 -13.09 -26.57 2.92
C VAL A 156 -14.08 -27.48 3.64
N ASP A 157 -14.14 -27.42 4.97
CA ASP A 157 -15.08 -28.24 5.76
C ASP A 157 -16.53 -27.79 5.59
N GLU A 158 -16.81 -26.48 5.51
CA GLU A 158 -18.14 -25.96 5.17
C GLU A 158 -18.58 -26.41 3.77
N MET A 159 -17.67 -26.40 2.80
CA MET A 159 -17.94 -26.88 1.44
C MET A 159 -18.24 -28.39 1.41
N ARG A 160 -17.53 -29.19 2.21
CA ARG A 160 -17.81 -30.63 2.37
C ARG A 160 -19.19 -30.87 2.99
N GLN A 161 -19.55 -30.09 4.02
CA GLN A 161 -20.86 -30.18 4.66
C GLN A 161 -22.00 -29.83 3.70
N LYS A 162 -21.87 -28.72 2.95
CA LYS A 162 -22.83 -28.35 1.91
C LYS A 162 -22.94 -29.43 0.84
N LYS A 163 -21.82 -29.97 0.34
CA LYS A 163 -21.82 -31.05 -0.65
C LYS A 163 -22.56 -32.29 -0.14
N ALA A 164 -22.35 -32.68 1.12
CA ALA A 164 -23.06 -33.80 1.73
C ALA A 164 -24.57 -33.53 1.89
N GLN A 165 -24.96 -32.29 2.19
CA GLN A 165 -26.35 -31.87 2.25
C GLN A 165 -27.02 -31.93 0.88
N TYR A 166 -26.39 -31.39 -0.17
CA TYR A 166 -26.89 -31.47 -1.54
C TYR A 166 -27.03 -32.92 -2.02
N LEU A 167 -26.08 -33.80 -1.70
CA LEU A 167 -26.16 -35.21 -2.07
C LEU A 167 -27.39 -35.92 -1.48
N LYS A 168 -27.75 -35.59 -0.24
CA LYS A 168 -28.96 -36.11 0.42
C LYS A 168 -30.24 -35.59 -0.23
N MET A 169 -30.26 -34.33 -0.65
CA MET A 169 -31.41 -33.74 -1.35
C MET A 169 -31.62 -34.40 -2.73
N ILE A 170 -30.55 -34.70 -3.46
CA ILE A 170 -30.61 -35.42 -4.75
C ILE A 170 -31.19 -36.83 -4.55
N GLN A 171 -30.76 -37.54 -3.50
CA GLN A 171 -31.29 -38.88 -3.19
C GLN A 171 -32.76 -38.88 -2.74
N ALA A 172 -33.27 -37.75 -2.23
CA ALA A 172 -34.66 -37.60 -1.78
C ALA A 172 -35.66 -37.31 -2.92
N GLY A 173 -35.20 -37.18 -4.18
CA GLY A 173 -36.09 -37.04 -5.34
C GLY A 173 -36.68 -35.64 -5.57
N GLU A 174 -36.08 -34.59 -4.99
CA GLU A 174 -36.50 -33.19 -5.19
C GLU A 174 -35.65 -32.50 -6.28
N GLU A 175 -35.81 -32.90 -7.54
CA GLU A 175 -34.96 -32.42 -8.65
C GLU A 175 -35.18 -30.94 -9.05
N GLY A 176 -36.30 -30.32 -8.60
CA GLY A 176 -36.71 -28.99 -9.06
C GLY A 176 -35.99 -27.80 -8.40
N LYS A 177 -35.52 -27.93 -7.15
CA LYS A 177 -35.00 -26.78 -6.37
C LYS A 177 -33.51 -26.51 -6.56
N ILE A 178 -32.77 -27.53 -7.01
CA ILE A 178 -31.29 -27.52 -7.10
C ILE A 178 -30.82 -26.69 -8.31
N LEU A 179 -31.60 -26.68 -9.40
CA LEU A 179 -31.24 -25.94 -10.63
C LEU A 179 -31.36 -24.41 -10.46
N GLU A 180 -32.27 -23.96 -9.60
CA GLU A 180 -32.54 -22.53 -9.36
C GLU A 180 -31.43 -21.87 -8.51
N ASP A 181 -30.94 -22.58 -7.48
CA ASP A 181 -29.86 -22.09 -6.60
C ASP A 181 -28.49 -22.02 -7.29
N LEU A 182 -28.18 -22.95 -8.20
CA LEU A 182 -26.92 -22.95 -8.98
C LEU A 182 -26.84 -21.78 -9.97
N GLN A 183 -27.99 -21.29 -10.45
CA GLN A 183 -28.05 -20.25 -11.47
C GLN A 183 -27.90 -18.84 -10.89
N HIS A 184 -28.13 -18.65 -9.58
CA HIS A 184 -27.96 -17.35 -8.89
C HIS A 184 -26.59 -17.14 -8.22
N GLY A 185 -25.85 -18.21 -7.92
CA GLY A 185 -24.52 -18.13 -7.26
C GLY A 185 -23.35 -17.73 -8.17
N GLN A 186 -23.51 -17.72 -9.50
CA GLN A 186 -22.40 -17.51 -10.45
C GLN A 186 -21.95 -16.05 -10.63
N ARG A 187 -22.57 -15.06 -9.96
CA ARG A 187 -22.26 -13.64 -10.22
C ARG A 187 -21.21 -12.99 -9.31
N THR A 188 -20.70 -13.67 -8.29
CA THR A 188 -19.64 -13.10 -7.45
C THR A 188 -18.69 -14.18 -6.95
N ASN A 189 -17.61 -14.49 -7.68
CA ASN A 189 -16.32 -14.68 -7.02
C ASN A 189 -15.11 -14.72 -7.98
N ASN A 190 -13.99 -14.25 -7.42
CA ASN A 190 -12.74 -13.90 -8.08
C ASN A 190 -12.17 -15.02 -8.97
N GLY A 191 -11.76 -14.64 -10.19
CA GLY A 191 -11.27 -15.55 -11.23
C GLY A 191 -10.07 -16.44 -10.86
N PHE A 192 -9.37 -16.14 -9.76
CA PHE A 192 -8.29 -16.97 -9.25
C PHE A 192 -8.79 -18.32 -8.70
N TYR A 193 -9.87 -18.33 -7.93
CA TYR A 193 -10.42 -19.57 -7.36
C TYR A 193 -10.99 -20.49 -8.43
N ASN A 194 -11.66 -19.91 -9.45
CA ASN A 194 -12.15 -20.67 -10.59
C ASN A 194 -11.00 -21.31 -11.38
N HIS A 195 -9.86 -20.63 -11.51
CA HIS A 195 -8.69 -21.18 -12.21
C HIS A 195 -8.01 -22.31 -11.43
N PHE A 196 -7.88 -22.15 -10.11
CA PHE A 196 -7.33 -23.18 -9.23
C PHE A 196 -8.21 -24.44 -9.18
N LEU A 197 -9.53 -24.27 -9.03
CA LEU A 197 -10.50 -25.37 -9.05
C LEU A 197 -10.55 -26.08 -10.41
N THR A 198 -10.42 -25.36 -11.53
CA THR A 198 -10.41 -25.97 -12.87
C THR A 198 -9.12 -26.78 -13.11
N THR A 199 -8.00 -26.35 -12.54
CA THR A 199 -6.72 -27.06 -12.65
C THR A 199 -6.71 -28.35 -11.81
N LEU A 200 -7.40 -28.35 -10.67
CA LEU A 200 -7.52 -29.51 -9.79
C LEU A 200 -8.61 -30.51 -10.22
N LEU A 201 -9.69 -30.04 -10.85
CA LEU A 201 -10.81 -30.86 -11.28
C LEU A 201 -10.67 -31.44 -12.70
N GLY A 202 -9.61 -31.06 -13.43
CA GLY A 202 -9.42 -31.43 -14.83
C GLY A 202 -10.27 -30.55 -15.75
N GLU A 203 -9.69 -30.16 -16.89
CA GLU A 203 -10.34 -29.25 -17.82
C GLU A 203 -11.62 -29.86 -18.39
N ASN A 204 -12.79 -29.32 -18.03
CA ASN A 204 -14.04 -29.64 -18.72
C ASN A 204 -13.92 -29.26 -20.20
N GLU A 205 -13.80 -30.25 -21.09
CA GLU A 205 -13.64 -30.05 -22.55
C GLU A 205 -14.80 -29.28 -23.21
N LEU A 206 -15.90 -29.08 -22.48
CA LEU A 206 -17.10 -28.39 -22.93
C LEU A 206 -17.21 -26.91 -22.51
N GLY A 207 -16.19 -26.36 -21.82
CA GLY A 207 -16.20 -24.99 -21.29
C GLY A 207 -16.30 -23.89 -22.37
N PRO A 208 -16.88 -22.72 -22.05
CA PRO A 208 -17.01 -21.59 -22.98
C PRO A 208 -15.65 -21.04 -23.45
N ASP A 209 -14.59 -21.22 -22.66
CA ASP A 209 -13.23 -20.70 -22.95
C ASP A 209 -12.49 -21.48 -24.05
N LYS A 210 -12.92 -22.71 -24.34
CA LYS A 210 -12.36 -23.55 -25.43
C LYS A 210 -13.11 -23.40 -26.75
N ARG A 211 -14.09 -22.48 -26.82
CA ARG A 211 -14.92 -22.27 -28.01
C ARG A 211 -14.44 -21.05 -28.78
N TYR A 212 -14.35 -21.17 -30.10
CA TYR A 212 -13.94 -20.06 -30.95
C TYR A 212 -15.11 -19.08 -31.17
N ALA A 213 -14.81 -17.79 -31.16
CA ALA A 213 -15.79 -16.76 -31.49
C ALA A 213 -16.14 -16.77 -32.99
N LEU A 214 -17.43 -16.67 -33.32
CA LEU A 214 -17.93 -16.54 -34.70
C LEU A 214 -17.95 -15.06 -35.09
N ILE A 215 -16.88 -14.63 -35.75
CA ILE A 215 -16.71 -13.25 -36.23
C ILE A 215 -17.00 -13.20 -37.72
N CYS A 216 -17.78 -12.22 -38.17
CA CYS A 216 -18.09 -12.08 -39.59
C CYS A 216 -16.89 -11.53 -40.36
N SER A 217 -16.54 -12.16 -41.48
CA SER A 217 -15.43 -11.74 -42.36
C SER A 217 -15.67 -10.40 -43.08
N ASN A 218 -16.93 -10.02 -43.29
CA ASN A 218 -17.28 -8.78 -44.00
C ASN A 218 -17.49 -7.59 -43.05
N CYS A 219 -18.27 -7.77 -41.98
CA CYS A 219 -18.65 -6.68 -41.07
C CYS A 219 -18.06 -6.78 -39.65
N PHE A 220 -17.24 -7.80 -39.36
CA PHE A 220 -16.54 -8.03 -38.10
C PHE A 220 -17.43 -8.10 -36.84
N GLN A 221 -18.75 -8.26 -37.00
CA GLN A 221 -19.67 -8.44 -35.89
C GLN A 221 -19.46 -9.81 -35.24
N HIS A 222 -19.45 -9.86 -33.90
CA HIS A 222 -19.49 -11.09 -33.12
C HIS A 222 -20.90 -11.69 -33.12
N ASN A 223 -21.02 -12.95 -33.55
CA ASN A 223 -22.30 -13.66 -33.73
C ASN A 223 -22.43 -14.88 -32.79
N GLY A 224 -21.69 -14.90 -31.68
CA GLY A 224 -21.70 -15.97 -30.69
C GLY A 224 -20.48 -16.88 -30.75
N LEU A 225 -20.58 -18.05 -30.11
CA LEU A 225 -19.49 -19.03 -29.99
C LEU A 225 -19.74 -20.24 -30.90
N ALA A 226 -18.67 -20.81 -31.42
CA ALA A 226 -18.70 -22.07 -32.16
C ALA A 226 -19.14 -23.23 -31.25
N PRO A 227 -19.85 -24.24 -31.79
CA PRO A 227 -20.14 -25.48 -31.08
C PRO A 227 -18.84 -26.16 -30.61
N PRO A 228 -18.88 -26.90 -29.49
CA PRO A 228 -17.70 -27.60 -28.99
C PRO A 228 -17.13 -28.56 -30.06
N GLY A 229 -15.80 -28.60 -30.19
CA GLY A 229 -15.10 -29.44 -31.16
C GLY A 229 -15.00 -28.89 -32.59
N LYS A 230 -15.65 -27.74 -32.91
CA LYS A 230 -15.54 -27.10 -34.24
C LYS A 230 -14.75 -25.78 -34.16
N THR A 231 -13.90 -25.55 -35.16
CA THR A 231 -13.19 -24.26 -35.32
C THR A 231 -14.11 -23.22 -35.97
N ALA A 232 -13.90 -21.93 -35.72
CA ALA A 232 -14.73 -20.85 -36.29
C ALA A 232 -14.90 -20.91 -37.82
N MET A 233 -13.90 -21.42 -38.56
CA MET A 233 -13.97 -21.57 -40.02
C MET A 233 -14.83 -22.74 -40.50
N GLN A 234 -15.09 -23.73 -39.64
CA GLN A 234 -15.90 -24.91 -39.94
C GLN A 234 -17.39 -24.67 -39.68
N VAL A 235 -17.74 -23.60 -38.98
CA VAL A 235 -19.13 -23.28 -38.66
C VAL A 235 -19.70 -22.37 -39.74
N ARG A 236 -20.66 -22.90 -40.50
CA ARG A 236 -21.34 -22.14 -41.55
C ARG A 236 -22.51 -21.35 -40.95
N TYR A 237 -22.49 -20.04 -41.11
CA TYR A 237 -23.57 -19.18 -40.65
C TYR A 237 -23.74 -17.93 -41.52
N ILE A 238 -24.96 -17.43 -41.59
CA ILE A 238 -25.28 -16.16 -42.26
C ILE A 238 -25.25 -15.06 -41.20
N CYS A 239 -24.47 -14.01 -41.43
CA CYS A 239 -24.39 -12.90 -40.48
C CYS A 239 -25.74 -12.16 -40.42
N PRO A 240 -26.40 -12.05 -39.24
CA PRO A 240 -27.68 -11.36 -39.11
C PRO A 240 -27.60 -9.86 -39.38
N LYS A 241 -26.40 -9.27 -39.35
CA LYS A 241 -26.18 -7.84 -39.56
C LYS A 241 -25.99 -7.46 -41.04
N CYS A 242 -25.28 -8.28 -41.82
CA CYS A 242 -24.92 -7.93 -43.21
C CYS A 242 -25.29 -8.98 -44.26
N GLY A 243 -25.84 -10.13 -43.84
CA GLY A 243 -26.26 -11.20 -44.73
C GLY A 243 -25.12 -12.02 -45.37
N THR A 244 -23.86 -11.72 -45.09
CA THR A 244 -22.73 -12.49 -45.64
C THR A 244 -22.68 -13.89 -45.04
N LEU A 245 -22.52 -14.90 -45.90
CA LEU A 245 -22.29 -16.30 -45.53
C LEU A 245 -20.83 -16.50 -45.10
N ASN A 246 -20.60 -16.96 -43.87
CA ASN A 246 -19.28 -17.25 -43.31
C ASN A 246 -19.10 -18.78 -43.16
N GLY A 247 -17.86 -19.27 -43.23
CA GLY A 247 -17.49 -20.70 -43.18
C GLY A 247 -16.91 -21.22 -44.51
N ASN A 248 -15.95 -22.14 -44.46
CA ASN A 248 -15.24 -22.65 -45.64
C ASN A 248 -15.77 -24.02 -46.12
N GLN A 249 -16.33 -24.08 -47.34
CA GLN A 249 -16.96 -25.29 -47.90
C GLN A 249 -15.98 -26.41 -48.27
N ALA A 250 -14.68 -26.10 -48.45
CA ALA A 250 -13.69 -27.10 -48.86
C ALA A 250 -13.33 -28.09 -47.73
N ILE A 251 -13.46 -27.67 -46.47
CA ILE A 251 -13.03 -28.43 -45.29
C ILE A 251 -14.05 -29.51 -44.91
N GLU A 252 -15.35 -29.28 -45.12
CA GLU A 252 -16.40 -30.28 -44.86
C GLU A 252 -16.36 -31.43 -45.88
N LYS A 253 -16.12 -31.14 -47.17
CA LYS A 253 -16.03 -32.19 -48.20
C LYS A 253 -14.88 -33.15 -47.96
N GLN A 254 -13.73 -32.66 -47.50
CA GLN A 254 -12.57 -33.48 -47.19
C GLN A 254 -12.77 -34.34 -45.93
N ARG A 255 -13.52 -33.86 -44.94
CA ARG A 255 -13.86 -34.65 -43.75
C ARG A 255 -14.87 -35.75 -44.06
N ALA A 256 -15.92 -35.45 -44.82
CA ALA A 256 -16.90 -36.45 -45.24
C ALA A 256 -16.26 -37.60 -46.04
N THR A 257 -15.35 -37.29 -46.97
CA THR A 257 -14.62 -38.33 -47.71
C THR A 257 -13.66 -39.14 -46.84
N ASN A 258 -13.12 -38.56 -45.77
CA ASN A 258 -12.19 -39.26 -44.89
C ASN A 258 -12.94 -40.17 -43.90
N GLU A 259 -14.09 -39.73 -43.39
CA GLU A 259 -14.96 -40.53 -42.52
C GLU A 259 -15.53 -41.75 -43.28
N GLU A 260 -15.95 -41.59 -44.54
CA GLU A 260 -16.38 -42.72 -45.40
C GLU A 260 -15.26 -43.73 -45.67
N ASN A 261 -14.02 -43.26 -45.85
CA ASN A 261 -12.86 -44.11 -46.09
C ASN A 261 -12.41 -44.89 -44.83
N GLU A 262 -12.55 -44.29 -43.64
CA GLU A 262 -12.26 -44.95 -42.36
C GLU A 262 -13.31 -46.02 -42.02
N GLU A 263 -14.59 -45.79 -42.34
CA GLU A 263 -15.67 -46.79 -42.18
C GLU A 263 -15.50 -48.00 -43.13
N HIS A 264 -15.03 -47.77 -44.36
CA HIS A 264 -14.71 -48.85 -45.31
C HIS A 264 -13.45 -49.65 -44.93
N GLN A 265 -12.48 -49.05 -44.24
CA GLN A 265 -11.31 -49.77 -43.72
C GLN A 265 -11.62 -50.56 -42.45
N ALA A 266 -12.55 -50.09 -41.62
CA ALA A 266 -12.98 -50.80 -40.42
C ALA A 266 -13.80 -52.07 -40.75
N THR A 267 -14.60 -52.07 -41.81
CA THR A 267 -15.38 -53.24 -42.25
C THR A 267 -14.54 -54.29 -42.99
N ALA A 268 -13.50 -53.87 -43.72
CA ALA A 268 -12.57 -54.77 -44.40
C ALA A 268 -11.57 -55.49 -43.47
N ALA A 269 -11.44 -55.07 -42.22
CA ALA A 269 -10.57 -55.69 -41.22
C ALA A 269 -11.28 -56.75 -40.36
N SER A 270 -12.58 -56.96 -40.58
CA SER A 270 -13.45 -57.86 -39.81
C SER A 270 -13.98 -59.08 -40.57
N ASP A 271 -13.59 -59.26 -41.83
CA ASP A 271 -13.79 -60.48 -42.66
C ASP A 271 -12.46 -61.20 -42.90
#